data_AF-A0A0R3WQ64-F1
#
_entry.id   AF-A0A0R3WQ64-F1
#
_cell.length_a   1.000
_cell.length_b   1.000
_cell.length_c   1.000
_cell.angle_alpha   90.00
_cell.angle_beta   90.00
_cell.angle_gamma   90.00
#
_symmetry.space_group_name_H-M   'P 1'
#
loop_
_entity.id
_entity.type
_entity.pdbx_description
1 polymer ?
#
loop_
_entity_poly.entity_id
_entity_poly.type
_entity_poly.pdbx_seq_one_letter_code
_entity_poly.pdbx_strand_id
1 'polypeptide(L)'
;MRSDLLDIFKEATEKYGIIMLNITQCWYGSVQAKYSTGAVLEKIGVIPGYDMTPEAALAKMAYVLGRFKDAPTRRRMLTHDLRGEVTLPPAELTVAPKETPAFSLRNVVSGQAGITQMVGHIGSILSNATEDGPANVWAMRILPYLFCGAAEANECDVLEQLGNITHNFEFCDNEQRRPLHVAAANGHMRACRLLLEKGANPNSTDRFGYTPLTHAIRSTKASSELINLLRQYGATLSPVEATRAREVNHAAMLGKVNQLQFYKMAGMSLQELDLQGRAPLHTAVCHRQLESVRYLISPEAEGGAGVDVLQKTSYGTTAYEEALQRNLPEILSLLKQPSTHRLS
;
A
#
# COMPACT_ATOMS: atom_id res chain seq x y z
N MET A 1 -20.31 16.82 -17.63
CA MET A 1 -19.94 18.18 -17.14
C MET A 1 -21.25 18.93 -16.96
N ARG A 2 -21.51 19.56 -15.80
CA ARG A 2 -22.78 20.28 -15.52
C ARG A 2 -22.78 21.67 -16.15
N SER A 3 -22.96 21.73 -17.48
CA SER A 3 -22.97 22.98 -18.26
C SER A 3 -24.11 23.91 -17.85
N ASP A 4 -25.22 23.34 -17.38
CA ASP A 4 -26.37 24.04 -16.81
C ASP A 4 -25.99 24.98 -15.66
N LEU A 5 -25.09 24.56 -14.78
CA LEU A 5 -24.62 25.40 -13.68
C LEU A 5 -23.67 26.51 -14.15
N LEU A 6 -22.84 26.25 -15.16
CA LEU A 6 -21.89 27.22 -15.68
C LEU A 6 -22.60 28.38 -16.39
N ASP A 7 -23.68 28.10 -17.12
CA ASP A 7 -24.46 29.11 -17.81
C ASP A 7 -25.19 30.03 -16.81
N ILE A 8 -25.72 29.46 -15.72
CA ILE A 8 -26.35 30.23 -14.63
C ILE A 8 -25.33 31.14 -13.93
N PHE A 9 -24.12 30.65 -13.64
CA PHE A 9 -23.08 31.47 -13.01
C PHE A 9 -22.57 32.59 -13.93
N LYS A 10 -22.50 32.30 -15.23
CA LYS A 10 -22.13 33.30 -16.24
C LYS A 10 -23.18 34.40 -16.32
N GLU A 11 -24.47 34.05 -16.38
CA GLU A 11 -25.55 35.05 -16.38
C GLU A 11 -25.56 35.88 -15.09
N ALA A 12 -25.40 35.24 -13.92
CA ALA A 12 -25.31 35.92 -12.63
C ALA A 12 -24.21 37.00 -12.58
N THR A 13 -23.05 36.70 -13.16
CA THR A 13 -21.89 37.59 -13.16
C THR A 13 -22.01 38.68 -14.22
N GLU A 14 -22.37 38.34 -15.46
CA GLU A 14 -22.37 39.26 -16.60
C GLU A 14 -23.58 40.20 -16.60
N LYS A 15 -24.75 39.71 -16.20
CA LYS A 15 -26.02 40.46 -16.32
C LYS A 15 -26.42 41.16 -15.04
N TYR A 16 -26.12 40.57 -13.88
CA TYR A 16 -26.55 41.08 -12.58
C TYR A 16 -25.38 41.61 -11.73
N GLY A 17 -24.15 41.53 -12.23
CA GLY A 17 -22.96 42.05 -11.54
C GLY A 17 -22.68 41.35 -10.20
N ILE A 18 -23.20 40.14 -10.00
CA ILE A 18 -23.10 39.42 -8.73
C ILE A 18 -21.69 38.85 -8.60
N ILE A 19 -20.98 39.27 -7.55
CA ILE A 19 -19.67 38.72 -7.20
C ILE A 19 -19.88 37.49 -6.32
N MET A 20 -19.59 36.31 -6.87
CA MET A 20 -19.63 35.06 -6.13
C MET A 20 -18.34 34.87 -5.33
N LEU A 21 -18.44 34.98 -4.00
CA LEU A 21 -17.34 34.73 -3.08
C LEU A 21 -17.47 33.35 -2.43
N ASN A 22 -16.42 32.55 -2.55
CA ASN A 22 -16.30 31.29 -1.82
C ASN A 22 -15.70 31.56 -0.43
N ILE A 23 -16.40 31.17 0.62
CA ILE A 23 -16.05 31.38 2.04
C ILE A 23 -15.54 30.11 2.74
N THR A 24 -14.96 29.16 2.01
CA THR A 24 -14.24 28.03 2.62
C THR A 24 -12.92 28.51 3.25
N GLN A 25 -12.76 28.35 4.57
CA GLN A 25 -11.54 28.69 5.30
C GLN A 25 -10.54 27.53 5.27
N CYS A 26 -9.68 27.48 4.26
CA CYS A 26 -8.49 26.64 4.31
C CYS A 26 -7.35 27.28 3.51
N TRP A 27 -6.16 27.36 4.11
CA TRP A 27 -4.97 28.00 3.54
C TRP A 27 -4.38 27.21 2.34
N TYR A 28 -4.75 25.93 2.18
CA TYR A 28 -4.22 24.98 1.16
C TYR A 28 -5.31 24.17 0.41
N GLY A 29 -6.49 24.74 0.13
CA GLY A 29 -7.63 23.98 -0.43
C GLY A 29 -7.37 23.34 -1.82
N SER A 30 -7.82 22.08 -2.02
CA SER A 30 -7.67 21.31 -3.28
C SER A 30 -8.75 20.21 -3.45
N VAL A 31 -8.89 19.62 -4.65
CA VAL A 31 -10.03 18.73 -5.04
C VAL A 31 -9.64 17.24 -4.96
N GLN A 32 -10.56 16.34 -4.58
CA GLN A 32 -10.28 14.89 -4.54
C GLN A 32 -10.64 14.14 -5.82
N ALA A 33 -9.77 13.20 -6.24
CA ALA A 33 -9.98 12.30 -7.39
C ALA A 33 -11.14 11.29 -7.23
N LYS A 34 -11.67 11.13 -6.01
CA LYS A 34 -12.82 10.26 -5.73
C LYS A 34 -14.12 10.73 -6.40
N TYR A 35 -14.19 12.00 -6.82
CA TYR A 35 -15.31 12.56 -7.56
C TYR A 35 -15.02 12.51 -9.06
N SER A 36 -16.01 12.14 -9.88
CA SER A 36 -15.85 12.01 -11.34
C SER A 36 -15.30 13.28 -12.01
N THR A 37 -15.64 14.45 -11.49
CA THR A 37 -15.12 15.74 -11.92
C THR A 37 -13.68 15.99 -11.45
N GLY A 38 -13.30 15.54 -10.24
CA GLY A 38 -11.94 15.67 -9.70
C GLY A 38 -10.90 14.87 -10.49
N ALA A 39 -11.25 13.66 -10.93
CA ALA A 39 -10.39 12.84 -11.79
C ALA A 39 -10.11 13.46 -13.18
N VAL A 40 -11.06 14.24 -13.71
CA VAL A 40 -10.86 14.97 -14.99
C VAL A 40 -9.93 16.16 -14.78
N LEU A 41 -10.07 16.88 -13.67
CA LEU A 41 -9.19 18.00 -13.29
C LEU A 41 -7.75 17.53 -13.06
N GLU A 42 -7.56 16.38 -12.42
CA GLU A 42 -6.25 15.74 -12.25
C GLU A 42 -5.57 15.42 -13.59
N LYS A 43 -6.33 14.87 -14.55
CA LYS A 43 -5.82 14.57 -15.90
C LYS A 43 -5.35 15.80 -16.69
N ILE A 44 -5.89 16.98 -16.41
CA ILE A 44 -5.49 18.23 -17.06
C ILE A 44 -4.43 19.02 -16.25
N GLY A 45 -3.86 18.40 -15.21
CA GLY A 45 -2.74 18.93 -14.45
C GLY A 45 -3.12 19.71 -13.19
N VAL A 46 -4.39 19.65 -12.74
CA VAL A 46 -4.79 20.22 -11.44
C VAL A 46 -4.41 19.25 -10.33
N ILE A 47 -3.58 19.71 -9.39
CA ILE A 47 -3.07 18.86 -8.30
C ILE A 47 -4.18 18.64 -7.26
N PRO A 48 -4.55 17.38 -6.93
CA PRO A 48 -5.59 17.09 -5.96
C PRO A 48 -5.11 17.23 -4.50
N GLY A 49 -6.05 17.44 -3.59
CA GLY A 49 -5.85 17.41 -2.14
C GLY A 49 -7.14 17.70 -1.37
N TYR A 50 -7.06 18.15 -0.11
CA TYR A 50 -8.17 18.10 0.85
C TYR A 50 -9.03 19.39 0.89
N ASP A 51 -10.33 19.20 1.13
CA ASP A 51 -11.34 20.23 1.48
C ASP A 51 -11.75 21.30 0.43
N MET A 52 -11.76 20.97 -0.86
CA MET A 52 -12.49 21.77 -1.87
C MET A 52 -13.47 20.92 -2.68
N THR A 53 -14.74 21.36 -2.74
CA THR A 53 -15.74 20.73 -3.60
C THR A 53 -15.40 20.97 -5.08
N PRO A 54 -15.71 20.02 -5.98
CA PRO A 54 -15.49 20.21 -7.42
C PRO A 54 -16.18 21.46 -7.99
N GLU A 55 -17.32 21.85 -7.44
CA GLU A 55 -18.09 23.04 -7.81
C GLU A 55 -17.32 24.34 -7.48
N ALA A 56 -16.68 24.38 -6.31
CA ALA A 56 -15.84 25.50 -5.88
C ALA A 56 -14.59 25.66 -6.77
N ALA A 57 -14.01 24.55 -7.23
CA ALA A 57 -12.87 24.57 -8.14
C ALA A 57 -13.25 25.06 -9.56
N LEU A 58 -14.40 24.61 -10.07
CA LEU A 58 -14.91 25.03 -11.38
C LEU A 58 -15.26 26.53 -11.41
N ALA A 59 -15.88 27.05 -10.34
CA ALA A 59 -16.21 28.47 -10.24
C ALA A 59 -14.95 29.37 -10.29
N LYS A 60 -13.87 28.97 -9.60
CA LYS A 60 -12.59 29.69 -9.62
C LYS A 60 -11.90 29.63 -10.97
N MET A 61 -11.92 28.46 -11.61
CA MET A 61 -11.37 28.28 -12.96
C MET A 61 -12.11 29.15 -13.98
N ALA A 62 -13.44 29.21 -13.91
CA ALA A 62 -14.25 30.09 -14.77
C ALA A 62 -13.89 31.57 -14.58
N TYR A 63 -13.72 32.04 -13.32
CA TYR A 63 -13.30 33.40 -13.03
C TYR A 63 -11.91 33.74 -13.61
N VAL A 64 -10.89 32.91 -13.36
CA VAL A 64 -9.52 33.16 -13.85
C VAL A 64 -9.46 33.16 -15.38
N LEU A 65 -10.14 32.22 -16.02
CA LEU A 65 -10.19 32.13 -17.48
C LEU A 65 -10.97 33.28 -18.12
N GLY A 66 -12.03 33.77 -17.46
CA GLY A 66 -12.82 34.91 -17.91
C GLY A 66 -12.12 36.26 -17.70
N ARG A 67 -11.43 36.43 -16.56
CA ARG A 67 -10.87 37.72 -16.14
C ARG A 67 -9.49 38.03 -16.74
N PHE A 68 -8.65 37.02 -16.90
CA PHE A 68 -7.29 37.17 -17.44
C PHE A 68 -7.24 36.55 -18.82
N LYS A 69 -6.52 37.16 -19.77
CA LYS A 69 -6.45 36.69 -21.17
C LYS A 69 -5.14 36.00 -21.51
N ASP A 70 -4.08 36.25 -20.75
CA ASP A 70 -2.75 35.72 -21.00
C ASP A 70 -2.51 34.38 -20.28
N ALA A 71 -1.89 33.45 -21.00
CA ALA A 71 -1.65 32.09 -20.51
C ALA A 71 -0.73 32.00 -19.27
N PRO A 72 0.35 32.81 -19.16
CA PRO A 72 1.25 32.76 -18.01
C PRO A 72 0.56 33.20 -16.71
N THR A 73 -0.21 34.29 -16.73
CA THR A 73 -0.93 34.76 -15.54
C THR A 73 -2.05 33.80 -15.18
N ARG A 74 -2.77 33.25 -16.16
CA ARG A 74 -3.78 32.21 -15.91
C ARG A 74 -3.19 31.00 -15.18
N ARG A 75 -2.04 30.49 -15.64
CA ARG A 75 -1.35 29.37 -14.96
C ARG A 75 -0.95 29.76 -13.55
N ARG A 76 -0.28 30.90 -13.38
CA ARG A 76 0.18 31.37 -12.06
C ARG A 76 -0.98 31.47 -11.06
N MET A 77 -2.08 32.10 -11.47
CA MET A 77 -3.28 32.30 -10.64
C MET A 77 -3.97 30.98 -10.30
N LEU A 78 -4.10 30.06 -11.26
CA LEU A 78 -4.66 28.73 -11.00
C LEU A 78 -3.78 27.87 -10.08
N THR A 79 -2.47 28.12 -10.05
CA THR A 79 -1.52 27.39 -9.20
C THR A 79 -1.42 27.95 -7.78
N HIS A 80 -1.58 29.26 -7.57
CA HIS A 80 -1.26 29.89 -6.27
C HIS A 80 -2.42 30.66 -5.62
N ASP A 81 -3.44 31.10 -6.37
CA ASP A 81 -4.41 32.08 -5.87
C ASP A 81 -5.86 31.59 -6.03
N LEU A 82 -6.15 30.48 -5.35
CA LEU A 82 -7.51 29.93 -5.25
C LEU A 82 -8.23 30.43 -3.99
N ARG A 83 -7.71 31.40 -3.24
CA ARG A 83 -8.29 31.83 -1.95
C ARG A 83 -9.17 33.09 -2.02
N GLY A 84 -9.22 33.76 -3.16
CA GLY A 84 -10.06 34.95 -3.34
C GLY A 84 -9.47 36.24 -2.77
N GLU A 85 -8.24 36.20 -2.25
CA GLU A 85 -7.48 37.42 -1.95
C GLU A 85 -6.67 37.79 -3.20
N VAL A 86 -7.30 38.58 -4.08
CA VAL A 86 -6.66 39.18 -5.27
C VAL A 86 -5.66 40.27 -4.85
N THR A 87 -4.69 39.90 -4.02
CA THR A 87 -3.58 40.75 -3.62
C THR A 87 -2.34 40.23 -4.32
N LEU A 88 -1.86 41.00 -5.30
CA LEU A 88 -0.54 40.79 -5.87
C LEU A 88 0.48 40.81 -4.72
N PRO A 89 1.37 39.81 -4.60
CA PRO A 89 2.41 39.86 -3.58
C PRO A 89 3.27 41.11 -3.80
N PRO A 90 3.78 41.73 -2.72
CA PRO A 90 4.61 42.92 -2.83
C PRO A 90 5.82 42.57 -3.70
N ALA A 91 6.08 43.42 -4.70
CA ALA A 91 7.09 43.21 -5.73
C ALA A 91 8.37 42.62 -5.13
N GLU A 92 8.59 41.33 -5.40
CA GLU A 92 9.84 40.66 -5.05
C GLU A 92 10.96 41.45 -5.71
N LEU A 93 11.80 42.04 -4.85
CA LEU A 93 13.11 42.55 -5.18
C LEU A 93 13.75 41.58 -6.16
N THR A 94 14.16 42.10 -7.31
CA THR A 94 14.88 41.38 -8.36
C THR A 94 16.10 40.67 -7.77
N VAL A 95 15.91 39.43 -7.33
CA VAL A 95 17.01 38.50 -7.10
C VAL A 95 17.45 38.09 -8.50
N ALA A 96 18.71 38.39 -8.83
CA ALA A 96 19.35 37.95 -10.06
C ALA A 96 19.01 36.46 -10.33
N PRO A 97 18.83 36.05 -11.60
CA PRO A 97 18.44 34.68 -11.90
C PRO A 97 19.49 33.75 -11.30
N LYS A 98 19.16 33.07 -10.20
CA LYS A 98 19.92 31.92 -9.75
C LYS A 98 19.88 30.96 -10.92
N GLU A 99 21.03 30.77 -11.57
CA GLU A 99 21.20 29.81 -12.64
C GLU A 99 20.54 28.51 -12.21
N THR A 100 19.46 28.14 -12.91
CA THR A 100 18.91 26.79 -12.77
C THR A 100 20.06 25.83 -13.05
N PRO A 101 20.46 24.94 -12.12
CA PRO A 101 21.54 24.02 -12.38
C PRO A 101 21.14 23.19 -13.60
N ALA A 102 21.84 23.39 -14.72
CA ALA A 102 21.53 22.77 -15.98
C ALA A 102 21.84 21.27 -15.89
N PHE A 103 20.83 20.46 -15.59
CA PHE A 103 20.95 19.01 -15.66
C PHE A 103 21.38 18.60 -17.06
N SER A 104 22.60 18.07 -17.20
CA SER A 104 23.15 17.64 -18.48
C SER A 104 23.79 16.26 -18.33
N LEU A 105 23.24 15.27 -19.02
CA LEU A 105 23.76 13.91 -19.08
C LEU A 105 24.81 13.72 -20.20
N ARG A 106 25.23 14.81 -20.86
CA ARG A 106 26.10 14.75 -22.05
C ARG A 106 27.47 14.09 -21.81
N ASN A 107 27.93 14.06 -20.55
CA ASN A 107 29.24 13.51 -20.18
C ASN A 107 29.15 12.23 -19.32
N VAL A 108 27.96 11.63 -19.21
CA VAL A 108 27.77 10.40 -18.46
C VAL A 108 28.21 9.22 -19.33
N VAL A 109 29.15 8.43 -18.83
CA VAL A 109 29.66 7.24 -19.56
C VAL A 109 28.60 6.15 -19.63
N SER A 110 28.68 5.23 -20.59
CA SER A 110 27.75 4.10 -20.65
C SER A 110 28.09 3.03 -19.59
N GLY A 111 27.09 2.22 -19.20
CA GLY A 111 27.26 1.13 -18.24
C GLY A 111 27.18 1.55 -16.77
N GLN A 112 27.64 0.68 -15.87
CA GLN A 112 27.46 0.84 -14.41
C GLN A 112 28.07 2.15 -13.87
N ALA A 113 29.23 2.56 -14.39
CA ALA A 113 29.88 3.80 -13.99
C ALA A 113 29.02 5.04 -14.32
N GLY A 114 28.28 5.00 -15.44
CA GLY A 114 27.33 6.05 -15.80
C GLY A 114 26.14 6.14 -14.87
N ILE A 115 25.60 4.99 -14.45
CA ILE A 115 24.50 4.92 -13.49
C ILE A 115 24.92 5.58 -12.17
N THR A 116 26.12 5.28 -11.68
CA THR A 116 26.66 5.92 -10.46
C THR A 116 26.85 7.43 -10.63
N GLN A 117 27.40 7.88 -11.76
CA GLN A 117 27.54 9.30 -12.07
C GLN A 117 26.17 10.00 -12.10
N MET A 118 25.15 9.36 -12.68
CA MET A 118 23.79 9.89 -12.73
C MET A 118 23.19 10.09 -11.32
N VAL A 119 23.42 9.15 -10.39
CA VAL A 119 22.98 9.30 -9.00
C VAL A 119 23.63 10.53 -8.34
N GLY A 120 24.92 10.77 -8.56
CA GLY A 120 25.61 11.96 -8.07
C GLY A 120 25.04 13.26 -8.62
N HIS A 121 24.72 13.31 -9.91
CA HIS A 121 24.06 14.46 -10.53
C HIS A 121 22.66 14.71 -9.96
N ILE A 122 21.88 13.66 -9.72
CA ILE A 122 20.57 13.76 -9.08
C ILE A 122 20.72 14.28 -7.65
N GLY A 123 21.68 13.77 -6.88
CA GLY A 123 21.95 14.23 -5.53
C GLY A 123 22.26 15.74 -5.47
N SER A 124 23.08 16.25 -6.41
CA SER A 124 23.40 17.68 -6.51
C SER A 124 22.20 18.56 -6.89
N ILE A 125 21.25 18.02 -7.65
CA ILE A 125 19.99 18.73 -7.97
C ILE A 125 19.10 18.77 -6.73
N LEU A 126 18.94 17.63 -6.06
CA LEU A 126 18.11 17.52 -4.86
C LEU A 126 18.65 18.38 -3.71
N SER A 127 19.98 18.52 -3.58
CA SER A 127 20.59 19.40 -2.56
C SER A 127 20.31 20.89 -2.78
N ASN A 128 19.96 21.29 -4.00
CA ASN A 128 19.60 22.67 -4.35
C ASN A 128 18.09 22.83 -4.61
N ALA A 129 17.30 21.81 -4.28
CA ALA A 129 15.85 21.82 -4.50
C ALA A 129 15.18 22.89 -3.63
N THR A 130 14.29 23.67 -4.25
CA THR A 130 13.36 24.56 -3.57
C THR A 130 11.98 23.92 -3.49
N GLU A 131 11.14 24.33 -2.53
CA GLU A 131 9.78 23.78 -2.35
C GLU A 131 8.93 23.87 -3.63
N ASP A 132 9.05 24.95 -4.39
CA ASP A 132 8.33 25.16 -5.67
C ASP A 132 9.12 24.71 -6.91
N GLY A 133 10.30 24.12 -6.70
CA GLY A 133 11.20 23.72 -7.78
C GLY A 133 10.75 22.44 -8.48
N PRO A 134 11.17 22.21 -9.74
CA PRO A 134 10.90 20.96 -10.46
C PRO A 134 11.45 19.71 -9.74
N ALA A 135 12.45 19.90 -8.86
CA ALA A 135 13.02 18.85 -8.02
C ALA A 135 12.04 18.32 -6.94
N ASN A 136 11.03 19.10 -6.54
CA ASN A 136 10.02 18.64 -5.58
C ASN A 136 9.20 17.45 -6.13
N VAL A 137 8.84 17.50 -7.42
CA VAL A 137 8.16 16.38 -8.09
C VAL A 137 9.01 15.11 -8.05
N TRP A 138 10.33 15.24 -8.20
CA TRP A 138 11.25 14.10 -8.14
C TRP A 138 11.41 13.58 -6.72
N ALA A 139 11.53 14.48 -5.73
CA ALA A 139 11.61 14.12 -4.32
C ALA A 139 10.42 13.25 -3.90
N MET A 140 9.20 13.66 -4.24
CA MET A 140 7.98 12.88 -3.91
C MET A 140 7.91 11.52 -4.61
N ARG A 141 8.60 11.34 -5.74
CA ARG A 141 8.67 10.07 -6.46
C ARG A 141 9.77 9.16 -5.93
N ILE A 142 10.88 9.72 -5.47
CA ILE A 142 12.03 8.98 -4.96
C ILE A 142 11.80 8.56 -3.50
N LEU A 143 11.14 9.41 -2.72
CA LEU A 143 10.97 9.24 -1.28
C LEU A 143 10.36 7.87 -0.89
N PRO A 144 9.28 7.35 -1.52
CA PRO A 144 8.77 6.03 -1.18
C PRO A 144 9.80 4.91 -1.37
N TYR A 145 10.64 5.01 -2.40
CA TYR A 145 11.70 4.02 -2.66
C TYR A 145 12.85 4.13 -1.67
N LEU A 146 13.15 5.33 -1.17
CA LEU A 146 14.13 5.48 -0.08
C LEU A 146 13.65 4.83 1.20
N PHE A 147 12.39 5.05 1.59
CA PHE A 147 11.82 4.38 2.75
C PHE A 147 11.75 2.86 2.57
N CYS A 148 11.28 2.38 1.42
CA CYS A 148 11.23 0.94 1.13
C CYS A 148 12.62 0.32 1.07
N GLY A 149 13.61 0.99 0.48
CA GLY A 149 15.00 0.53 0.41
C GLY A 149 15.67 0.47 1.79
N ALA A 150 15.48 1.50 2.63
CA ALA A 150 15.97 1.49 4.01
C ALA A 150 15.31 0.37 4.83
N ALA A 151 14.01 0.12 4.62
CA ALA A 151 13.30 -1.01 5.22
C ALA A 151 13.80 -2.37 4.72
N GLU A 152 14.11 -2.50 3.43
CA GLU A 152 14.70 -3.71 2.83
C GLU A 152 16.10 -4.01 3.37
N ALA A 153 16.92 -2.97 3.59
CA ALA A 153 18.26 -3.08 4.14
C ALA A 153 18.31 -3.16 5.68
N ASN A 154 17.16 -3.04 6.36
CA ASN A 154 17.05 -2.97 7.83
C ASN A 154 17.81 -1.77 8.46
N GLU A 155 17.95 -0.68 7.70
CA GLU A 155 18.64 0.56 8.11
C GLU A 155 17.71 1.42 8.97
N CYS A 156 17.57 1.04 10.23
CA CYS A 156 16.67 1.70 11.19
C CYS A 156 17.01 3.18 11.40
N ASP A 157 18.30 3.53 11.41
CA ASP A 157 18.76 4.91 11.62
C ASP A 157 18.33 5.80 10.45
N VAL A 158 18.41 5.29 9.22
CA VAL A 158 17.95 5.99 8.01
C VAL A 158 16.44 6.13 8.02
N LEU A 159 15.70 5.07 8.38
CA LEU A 159 14.24 5.14 8.51
C LEU A 159 13.80 6.20 9.53
N GLU A 160 14.48 6.28 10.67
CA GLU A 160 14.18 7.28 11.68
C GLU A 160 14.47 8.70 11.19
N GLN A 161 15.62 8.92 10.55
CA GLN A 161 15.95 10.22 9.96
C GLN A 161 14.93 10.64 8.90
N LEU A 162 14.58 9.73 7.98
CA LEU A 162 13.57 9.99 6.95
C LEU A 162 12.22 10.35 7.57
N GLY A 163 11.77 9.59 8.57
CA GLY A 163 10.51 9.86 9.26
C GLY A 163 10.48 11.16 10.06
N ASN A 164 11.61 11.56 10.64
CA ASN A 164 11.74 12.84 11.33
C ASN A 164 11.62 14.03 10.37
N ILE A 165 12.07 13.87 9.12
CA ILE A 165 11.96 14.91 8.07
C ILE A 165 10.54 15.00 7.53
N THR A 166 9.89 13.86 7.27
CA THR A 166 8.60 13.82 6.59
C THR A 166 7.40 13.89 7.53
N HIS A 167 7.62 13.67 8.83
CA HIS A 167 6.58 13.49 9.84
C HIS A 167 5.52 12.44 9.47
N ASN A 168 5.89 11.49 8.59
CA ASN A 168 4.99 10.49 8.03
C ASN A 168 5.77 9.27 7.53
N PHE A 169 5.27 8.06 7.79
CA PHE A 169 5.83 6.78 7.32
C PHE A 169 4.95 6.07 6.29
N GLU A 170 3.81 6.67 5.94
CA GLU A 170 2.76 6.08 5.11
C GLU A 170 2.99 6.32 3.60
N PHE A 171 4.24 6.27 3.16
CA PHE A 171 4.62 6.29 1.75
C PHE A 171 4.54 4.90 1.14
N CYS A 172 4.19 4.79 -0.15
CA CYS A 172 4.10 3.51 -0.82
C CYS A 172 4.70 3.54 -2.22
N ASP A 173 5.24 2.41 -2.64
CA ASP A 173 5.75 2.23 -4.01
C ASP A 173 4.60 2.04 -5.02
N ASN A 174 4.95 1.79 -6.28
CA ASN A 174 3.96 1.57 -7.35
C ASN A 174 3.05 0.35 -7.12
N GLU A 175 3.44 -0.58 -6.24
CA GLU A 175 2.62 -1.72 -5.86
C GLU A 175 1.79 -1.47 -4.60
N GLN A 176 1.74 -0.21 -4.15
CA GLN A 176 1.16 0.22 -2.88
C GLN A 176 1.80 -0.45 -1.66
N ARG A 177 3.03 -0.98 -1.81
CA ARG A 177 3.78 -1.53 -0.69
C ARG A 177 4.40 -0.39 0.09
N ARG A 178 4.08 -0.38 1.38
CA ARG A 178 4.67 0.52 2.38
C ARG A 178 5.93 -0.10 3.00
N PRO A 179 6.80 0.68 3.65
CA PRO A 179 8.04 0.19 4.25
C PRO A 179 7.82 -0.99 5.20
N LEU A 180 6.70 -1.00 5.93
CA LEU A 180 6.35 -2.10 6.83
C LEU A 180 6.11 -3.42 6.08
N HIS A 181 5.53 -3.39 4.88
CA HIS A 181 5.41 -4.60 4.04
C HIS A 181 6.79 -5.14 3.66
N VAL A 182 7.70 -4.25 3.25
CA VAL A 182 9.04 -4.62 2.78
C VAL A 182 9.91 -5.16 3.92
N ALA A 183 9.86 -4.52 5.08
CA ALA A 183 10.53 -5.01 6.29
C ALA A 183 9.98 -6.38 6.72
N ALA A 184 8.65 -6.54 6.71
CA ALA A 184 7.99 -7.80 7.06
C ALA A 184 8.34 -8.93 6.10
N ALA A 185 8.32 -8.67 4.78
CA ALA A 185 8.70 -9.63 3.75
C ALA A 185 10.16 -10.08 3.88
N ASN A 186 11.03 -9.26 4.46
CA ASN A 186 12.44 -9.62 4.69
C ASN A 186 12.73 -10.19 6.07
N GLY A 187 11.74 -10.30 6.95
CA GLY A 187 11.95 -10.81 8.31
C GLY A 187 12.62 -9.80 9.26
N HIS A 188 12.67 -8.52 8.88
CA HIS A 188 13.46 -7.51 9.59
C HIS A 188 12.76 -7.00 10.85
N MET A 189 13.05 -7.69 11.96
CA MET A 189 12.43 -7.45 13.25
C MET A 189 12.59 -6.00 13.75
N ARG A 190 13.80 -5.44 13.62
CA ARG A 190 14.13 -4.09 14.10
C ARG A 190 13.40 -3.02 13.30
N ALA A 191 13.45 -3.10 11.97
CA ALA A 191 12.73 -2.17 11.10
C ALA A 191 11.21 -2.25 11.31
N CYS A 192 10.63 -3.45 11.43
CA CYS A 192 9.20 -3.60 11.71
C CYS A 192 8.80 -2.93 13.04
N ARG A 193 9.57 -3.16 14.11
CA ARG A 193 9.34 -2.54 15.41
C ARG A 193 9.37 -1.02 15.32
N LEU A 194 10.43 -0.46 14.75
CA LEU A 194 10.59 0.98 14.60
C LEU A 194 9.40 1.60 13.85
N LEU A 195 9.03 1.02 12.70
CA LEU A 195 7.93 1.52 11.88
C LEU A 195 6.59 1.52 12.64
N LEU A 196 6.30 0.43 13.38
CA LEU A 196 5.09 0.33 14.20
C LEU A 196 5.09 1.31 15.37
N GLU A 197 6.21 1.47 16.07
CA GLU A 197 6.37 2.45 17.16
C GLU A 197 6.20 3.88 16.68
N LYS A 198 6.57 4.17 15.43
CA LYS A 198 6.38 5.47 14.77
C LYS A 198 5.01 5.61 14.11
N GLY A 199 4.07 4.71 14.37
CA GLY A 199 2.68 4.83 13.96
C GLY A 199 2.35 4.34 12.55
N ALA A 200 3.21 3.53 11.92
CA ALA A 200 2.86 2.89 10.65
C ALA A 200 1.63 1.99 10.81
N ASN A 201 0.72 2.03 9.82
CA ASN A 201 -0.51 1.25 9.89
C ASN A 201 -0.23 -0.25 9.68
N PRO A 202 -0.46 -1.11 10.70
CA PRO A 202 -0.18 -2.55 10.61
C PRO A 202 -1.13 -3.30 9.66
N ASN A 203 -2.26 -2.69 9.29
CA ASN A 203 -3.33 -3.27 8.48
C ASN A 203 -3.45 -2.64 7.09
N SER A 204 -2.49 -1.80 6.70
CA SER A 204 -2.41 -1.31 5.32
C SER A 204 -2.34 -2.47 4.34
N THR A 205 -2.92 -2.33 3.15
CA THR A 205 -2.85 -3.36 2.10
C THR A 205 -2.09 -2.85 0.89
N ASP A 206 -1.33 -3.76 0.26
CA ASP A 206 -0.77 -3.54 -1.07
C ASP A 206 -1.84 -3.64 -2.18
N ARG A 207 -1.42 -3.49 -3.43
CA ARG A 207 -2.31 -3.58 -4.61
C ARG A 207 -3.03 -4.93 -4.77
N PHE A 208 -2.56 -5.98 -4.09
CA PHE A 208 -3.12 -7.33 -4.12
C PHE A 208 -3.98 -7.63 -2.89
N GLY A 209 -4.12 -6.67 -1.97
CA GLY A 209 -4.89 -6.85 -0.74
C GLY A 209 -4.12 -7.59 0.36
N TYR A 210 -2.79 -7.69 0.26
CA TYR A 210 -1.96 -8.32 1.29
C TYR A 210 -1.52 -7.29 2.33
N THR A 211 -1.59 -7.69 3.60
CA THR A 211 -1.12 -6.89 4.74
C THR A 211 0.36 -7.18 5.02
N PRO A 212 1.07 -6.33 5.81
CA PRO A 212 2.42 -6.65 6.25
C PRO A 212 2.52 -8.01 6.95
N LEU A 213 1.50 -8.40 7.72
CA LEU A 213 1.43 -9.73 8.32
C LEU A 213 1.40 -10.84 7.26
N THR A 214 0.63 -10.68 6.18
CA THR A 214 0.64 -11.66 5.08
C THR A 214 2.00 -11.73 4.39
N HIS A 215 2.70 -10.59 4.21
CA HIS A 215 4.06 -10.56 3.67
C HIS A 215 5.06 -11.29 4.58
N ALA A 216 4.98 -11.10 5.90
CA ALA A 216 5.79 -11.85 6.87
C ALA A 216 5.54 -13.36 6.77
N ILE A 217 4.27 -13.79 6.76
CA ILE A 217 3.92 -15.23 6.68
C ILE A 217 4.43 -15.86 5.39
N ARG A 218 4.35 -15.14 4.26
CA ARG A 218 4.83 -15.63 2.95
C ARG A 218 6.35 -15.68 2.85
N SER A 219 7.06 -14.96 3.71
CA SER A 219 8.52 -14.92 3.74
C SER A 219 9.12 -16.21 4.26
N THR A 220 10.29 -16.58 3.73
CA THR A 220 11.13 -17.64 4.29
C THR A 220 12.07 -17.12 5.38
N LYS A 221 12.18 -15.79 5.54
CA LYS A 221 13.07 -15.12 6.49
C LYS A 221 12.36 -14.71 7.78
N ALA A 222 11.04 -14.79 7.83
CA ALA A 222 10.26 -14.38 9.00
C ALA A 222 10.39 -15.38 10.15
N SER A 223 10.35 -14.86 11.38
CA SER A 223 10.34 -15.64 12.61
C SER A 223 8.99 -15.55 13.33
N SER A 224 8.73 -16.48 14.26
CA SER A 224 7.54 -16.47 15.12
C SER A 224 7.44 -15.18 15.95
N GLU A 225 8.56 -14.63 16.40
CA GLU A 225 8.62 -13.37 17.15
C GLU A 225 8.14 -12.19 16.30
N LEU A 226 8.49 -12.16 15.00
CA LEU A 226 8.02 -11.12 14.10
C LEU A 226 6.49 -11.19 13.90
N ILE A 227 5.95 -12.40 13.73
CA ILE A 227 4.50 -12.61 13.65
C ILE A 227 3.82 -12.11 14.92
N ASN A 228 4.36 -12.46 16.10
CA ASN A 228 3.83 -12.02 17.38
C ASN A 228 3.90 -10.50 17.55
N LEU A 229 5.02 -9.85 17.17
CA LEU A 229 5.11 -8.39 17.21
C LEU A 229 4.02 -7.74 16.38
N LEU A 230 3.87 -8.16 15.11
CA LEU A 230 2.88 -7.58 14.22
C LEU A 230 1.48 -7.71 14.82
N ARG A 231 1.14 -8.89 15.38
CA ARG A 231 -0.14 -9.09 16.08
C ARG A 231 -0.30 -8.23 17.33
N GLN A 232 0.75 -8.04 18.13
CA GLN A 232 0.71 -7.19 19.33
C GLN A 232 0.35 -5.75 18.97
N TYR A 233 0.80 -5.26 17.82
CA TYR A 233 0.43 -3.96 17.29
C TYR A 233 -0.90 -3.95 16.54
N GLY A 234 -1.69 -5.04 16.60
CA GLY A 234 -3.01 -5.12 15.99
C GLY A 234 -3.02 -5.47 14.50
N ALA A 235 -1.94 -6.03 13.95
CA ALA A 235 -1.94 -6.54 12.59
C ALA A 235 -2.89 -7.74 12.46
N THR A 236 -3.68 -7.72 11.40
CA THR A 236 -4.65 -8.75 11.04
C THR A 236 -4.36 -9.29 9.65
N LEU A 237 -4.88 -10.47 9.36
CA LEU A 237 -4.84 -11.02 8.02
C LEU A 237 -5.83 -10.26 7.12
N SER A 238 -5.66 -10.41 5.80
CA SER A 238 -6.56 -9.83 4.81
C SER A 238 -8.04 -10.07 5.19
N PRO A 239 -8.92 -9.04 5.11
CA PRO A 239 -10.33 -9.19 5.46
C PRO A 239 -11.08 -10.13 4.51
N VAL A 240 -10.52 -10.42 3.33
CA VAL A 240 -11.10 -11.32 2.34
C VAL A 240 -10.79 -12.77 2.69
N GLU A 241 -11.78 -13.47 3.27
CA GLU A 241 -11.66 -14.86 3.70
C GLU A 241 -11.21 -15.82 2.59
N ALA A 242 -11.81 -15.71 1.39
CA ALA A 242 -11.44 -16.54 0.24
C ALA A 242 -9.95 -16.40 -0.12
N THR A 243 -9.38 -15.21 0.01
CA THR A 243 -7.96 -14.98 -0.21
C THR A 243 -7.13 -15.67 0.86
N ARG A 244 -7.50 -15.54 2.15
CA ARG A 244 -6.82 -16.22 3.25
C ARG A 244 -6.82 -17.75 3.05
N ALA A 245 -7.99 -18.35 2.82
CA ALA A 245 -8.12 -19.79 2.62
C ALA A 245 -7.28 -20.28 1.43
N ARG A 246 -7.29 -19.55 0.30
CA ARG A 246 -6.45 -19.86 -0.87
C ARG A 246 -4.96 -19.84 -0.54
N GLU A 247 -4.50 -18.87 0.24
CA GLU A 247 -3.10 -18.74 0.61
C GLU A 247 -2.64 -19.84 1.57
N VAL A 248 -3.46 -20.21 2.56
CA VAL A 248 -3.17 -21.36 3.44
C VAL A 248 -3.16 -22.67 2.66
N ASN A 249 -4.12 -22.88 1.75
CA ASN A 249 -4.14 -24.06 0.89
C ASN A 249 -2.90 -24.13 0.00
N HIS A 250 -2.44 -23.00 -0.52
CA HIS A 250 -1.20 -22.94 -1.29
C HIS A 250 0.03 -23.30 -0.44
N ALA A 251 0.10 -22.85 0.82
CA ALA A 251 1.16 -23.26 1.74
C ALA A 251 1.13 -24.78 2.03
N ALA A 252 -0.07 -25.33 2.26
CA ALA A 252 -0.28 -26.76 2.47
C ALA A 252 0.07 -27.59 1.23
N MET A 253 -0.25 -27.10 0.02
CA MET A 253 0.11 -27.70 -1.26
C MET A 253 1.62 -27.84 -1.44
N LEU A 254 2.37 -26.81 -1.01
CA LEU A 254 3.83 -26.74 -1.14
C LEU A 254 4.57 -27.39 0.04
N GLY A 255 3.87 -27.93 1.03
CA GLY A 255 4.50 -28.55 2.20
C GLY A 255 5.13 -27.55 3.19
N LYS A 256 4.74 -26.27 3.14
CA LYS A 256 5.37 -25.20 3.93
C LYS A 256 4.81 -25.16 5.36
N VAL A 257 5.21 -26.12 6.20
CA VAL A 257 4.74 -26.26 7.59
C VAL A 257 4.91 -24.98 8.40
N ASN A 258 6.06 -24.31 8.30
CA ASN A 258 6.30 -23.04 9.01
C ASN A 258 5.28 -21.95 8.65
N GLN A 259 4.84 -21.88 7.38
CA GLN A 259 3.81 -20.92 6.99
C GLN A 259 2.45 -21.29 7.57
N LEU A 260 2.11 -22.59 7.62
CA LEU A 260 0.89 -23.07 8.27
C LEU A 260 0.89 -22.77 9.78
N GLN A 261 2.04 -22.93 10.43
CA GLN A 261 2.25 -22.51 11.83
C GLN A 261 2.02 -21.00 11.99
N PHE A 262 2.60 -20.17 11.11
CA PHE A 262 2.38 -18.73 11.19
C PHE A 262 0.92 -18.33 10.90
N TYR A 263 0.21 -18.99 9.99
CA TYR A 263 -1.22 -18.75 9.78
C TYR A 263 -2.06 -19.12 11.02
N LYS A 264 -1.74 -20.24 11.69
CA LYS A 264 -2.36 -20.63 12.97
C LYS A 264 -2.05 -19.59 14.05
N MET A 265 -0.78 -19.18 14.16
CA MET A 265 -0.35 -18.08 15.04
C MET A 265 -1.01 -16.75 14.70
N ALA A 266 -1.45 -16.52 13.47
CA ALA A 266 -2.20 -15.34 13.06
C ALA A 266 -3.70 -15.43 13.39
N GLY A 267 -4.17 -16.54 13.97
CA GLY A 267 -5.54 -16.75 14.41
C GLY A 267 -6.43 -17.49 13.41
N MET A 268 -5.88 -18.14 12.38
CA MET A 268 -6.68 -18.99 11.48
C MET A 268 -6.98 -20.35 12.11
N SER A 269 -8.18 -20.87 11.86
CA SER A 269 -8.56 -22.22 12.29
C SER A 269 -7.89 -23.30 11.45
N LEU A 270 -7.48 -22.96 10.22
CA LEU A 270 -7.03 -23.89 9.18
C LEU A 270 -8.12 -24.88 8.73
N GLN A 271 -9.38 -24.51 8.92
CA GLN A 271 -10.56 -25.24 8.43
C GLN A 271 -11.36 -24.42 7.42
N GLU A 272 -10.95 -23.18 7.14
CA GLU A 272 -11.61 -22.33 6.15
C GLU A 272 -11.52 -22.96 4.75
N LEU A 273 -12.64 -23.00 4.03
CA LEU A 273 -12.70 -23.55 2.68
C LEU A 273 -12.34 -22.47 1.65
N ASP A 274 -11.49 -22.81 0.69
CA ASP A 274 -11.23 -21.95 -0.47
C ASP A 274 -12.40 -21.94 -1.46
N LEU A 275 -12.27 -21.18 -2.55
CA LEU A 275 -13.25 -21.13 -3.63
C LEU A 275 -13.42 -22.48 -4.36
N GLN A 276 -12.49 -23.41 -4.18
CA GLN A 276 -12.58 -24.79 -4.68
C GLN A 276 -13.21 -25.73 -3.64
N GLY A 277 -13.67 -25.20 -2.51
CA GLY A 277 -14.32 -25.96 -1.46
C GLY A 277 -13.37 -26.85 -0.66
N ARG A 278 -12.07 -26.54 -0.63
CA ARG A 278 -11.05 -27.36 0.05
C ARG A 278 -10.48 -26.64 1.25
N ALA A 279 -10.19 -27.42 2.29
CA ALA A 279 -9.37 -27.00 3.42
C ALA A 279 -7.88 -27.36 3.22
N PRO A 280 -6.97 -26.84 4.05
CA PRO A 280 -5.53 -27.12 3.97
C PRO A 280 -5.21 -28.62 4.03
N LEU A 281 -5.92 -29.39 4.86
CA LEU A 281 -5.72 -30.84 4.99
C LEU A 281 -5.97 -31.57 3.67
N HIS A 282 -7.08 -31.28 2.99
CA HIS A 282 -7.40 -31.85 1.69
C HIS A 282 -6.30 -31.56 0.66
N THR A 283 -5.80 -30.33 0.65
CA THR A 283 -4.76 -29.90 -0.28
C THR A 283 -3.42 -30.58 0.02
N ALA A 284 -3.04 -30.69 1.29
CA ALA A 284 -1.83 -31.38 1.73
C ALA A 284 -1.84 -32.87 1.33
N VAL A 285 -2.98 -33.55 1.53
CA VAL A 285 -3.16 -34.95 1.13
C VAL A 285 -3.08 -35.12 -0.38
N CYS A 286 -3.80 -34.29 -1.14
CA CYS A 286 -3.81 -34.34 -2.60
C CYS A 286 -2.39 -34.20 -3.19
N HIS A 287 -1.51 -33.44 -2.53
CA HIS A 287 -0.13 -33.18 -2.97
C HIS A 287 0.93 -33.98 -2.22
N ARG A 288 0.52 -34.98 -1.43
CA ARG A 288 1.41 -35.91 -0.71
C ARG A 288 2.38 -35.22 0.27
N GLN A 289 1.92 -34.14 0.90
CA GLN A 289 2.74 -33.34 1.83
C GLN A 289 2.67 -33.91 3.26
N LEU A 290 3.43 -34.98 3.52
CA LEU A 290 3.39 -35.73 4.79
C LEU A 290 3.55 -34.83 6.03
N GLU A 291 4.56 -33.97 6.05
CA GLU A 291 4.83 -33.12 7.22
C GLU A 291 3.72 -32.09 7.46
N SER A 292 3.11 -31.57 6.39
CA SER A 292 1.93 -30.71 6.52
C SER A 292 0.73 -31.49 7.03
N VAL A 293 0.51 -32.73 6.55
CA VAL A 293 -0.55 -33.60 7.09
C VAL A 293 -0.32 -33.87 8.58
N ARG A 294 0.89 -34.27 8.99
CA ARG A 294 1.25 -34.50 10.41
C ARG A 294 0.95 -33.26 11.27
N TYR A 295 1.49 -32.11 10.88
CA TYR A 295 1.26 -30.86 11.61
C TYR A 295 -0.23 -30.52 11.73
N LEU A 296 -0.99 -30.67 10.63
CA LEU A 296 -2.40 -30.31 10.62
C LEU A 296 -3.24 -31.20 11.55
N ILE A 297 -3.00 -32.52 11.57
CA ILE A 297 -3.79 -33.47 12.36
C ILE A 297 -3.33 -33.57 13.83
N SER A 298 -2.09 -33.21 14.14
CA SER A 298 -1.57 -33.26 15.51
C SER A 298 -2.38 -32.34 16.42
N PRO A 299 -2.69 -32.76 17.67
CA PRO A 299 -3.40 -31.93 18.63
C PRO A 299 -2.67 -30.61 18.93
N GLU A 300 -3.43 -29.56 19.26
CA GLU A 300 -2.83 -28.27 19.65
C GLU A 300 -1.92 -28.37 20.88
N ALA A 301 -2.22 -29.28 21.81
CA ALA A 301 -1.40 -29.55 23.00
C ALA A 301 0.01 -30.06 22.66
N GLU A 302 0.20 -30.67 21.49
CA GLU A 302 1.49 -31.17 21.00
C GLU A 302 2.16 -30.18 20.02
N GLY A 303 1.60 -28.98 19.87
CA GLY A 303 2.08 -27.98 18.92
C GLY A 303 1.60 -28.21 17.47
N GLY A 304 0.60 -29.07 17.26
CA GLY A 304 -0.09 -29.23 15.97
C GLY A 304 -1.23 -28.23 15.78
N ALA A 305 -1.93 -28.33 14.64
CA ALA A 305 -3.03 -27.42 14.33
C ALA A 305 -4.41 -27.90 14.80
N GLY A 306 -4.56 -29.20 15.13
CA GLY A 306 -5.80 -29.79 15.63
C GLY A 306 -6.98 -29.70 14.66
N VAL A 307 -6.76 -29.80 13.34
CA VAL A 307 -7.86 -29.70 12.37
C VAL A 307 -8.76 -30.93 12.40
N ASP A 308 -10.05 -30.75 12.12
CA ASP A 308 -10.99 -31.87 11.99
C ASP A 308 -10.66 -32.75 10.78
N VAL A 309 -10.25 -33.98 11.04
CA VAL A 309 -9.90 -34.98 10.01
C VAL A 309 -11.14 -35.44 9.23
N LEU A 310 -12.34 -35.32 9.81
CA LEU A 310 -13.62 -35.69 9.21
C LEU A 310 -14.25 -34.56 8.40
N GLN A 311 -13.62 -33.37 8.38
CA GLN A 311 -14.09 -32.25 7.59
C GLN A 311 -14.22 -32.68 6.12
N LYS A 312 -15.37 -32.36 5.53
CA LYS A 312 -15.64 -32.60 4.11
C LYS A 312 -15.33 -31.36 3.28
N THR A 313 -14.89 -31.58 2.05
CA THR A 313 -14.91 -30.54 1.01
C THR A 313 -16.35 -30.12 0.70
N SER A 314 -16.52 -29.02 -0.04
CA SER A 314 -17.84 -28.63 -0.58
C SER A 314 -18.47 -29.69 -1.50
N TYR A 315 -17.69 -30.66 -2.00
CA TYR A 315 -18.16 -31.78 -2.82
C TYR A 315 -18.45 -33.05 -1.98
N GLY A 316 -18.30 -32.98 -0.66
CA GLY A 316 -18.66 -34.07 0.25
C GLY A 316 -17.58 -35.12 0.50
N THR A 317 -16.37 -34.94 -0.05
CA THR A 317 -15.23 -35.85 0.15
C THR A 317 -14.38 -35.44 1.35
N THR A 318 -13.94 -36.41 2.15
CA THR A 318 -12.98 -36.20 3.25
C THR A 318 -11.54 -36.34 2.77
N ALA A 319 -10.59 -35.82 3.54
CA ALA A 319 -9.16 -36.03 3.28
C ALA A 319 -8.76 -37.52 3.28
N TYR A 320 -9.42 -38.35 4.09
CA TYR A 320 -9.18 -39.80 4.13
C TYR A 320 -9.65 -40.49 2.85
N GLU A 321 -10.85 -40.16 2.36
CA GLU A 321 -11.39 -40.71 1.11
C GLU A 321 -10.52 -40.32 -0.09
N GLU A 322 -10.02 -39.07 -0.12
CA GLU A 322 -9.09 -38.58 -1.14
C GLU A 322 -7.77 -39.38 -1.14
N ALA A 323 -7.21 -39.66 0.05
CA ALA A 323 -6.01 -40.48 0.21
C ALA A 323 -6.22 -41.94 -0.24
N LEU A 324 -7.41 -42.49 0.04
CA LEU A 324 -7.79 -43.84 -0.34
C LEU A 324 -7.91 -43.96 -1.87
N GLN A 325 -8.63 -43.03 -2.50
CA GLN A 325 -8.80 -43.00 -3.96
C GLN A 325 -7.46 -42.90 -4.70
N ARG A 326 -6.49 -42.19 -4.13
CA ARG A 326 -5.14 -42.01 -4.70
C ARG A 326 -4.12 -43.07 -4.29
N ASN A 327 -4.53 -44.05 -3.48
CA ASN A 327 -3.67 -45.11 -2.94
C ASN A 327 -2.40 -44.56 -2.25
N LEU A 328 -2.59 -43.72 -1.22
CA LEU A 328 -1.51 -43.09 -0.45
C LEU A 328 -1.32 -43.76 0.93
N PRO A 329 -0.60 -44.89 1.04
CA PRO A 329 -0.56 -45.71 2.25
C PRO A 329 0.02 -44.98 3.47
N GLU A 330 1.05 -44.15 3.26
CA GLU A 330 1.69 -43.37 4.33
C GLU A 330 0.77 -42.30 4.91
N ILE A 331 -0.04 -41.65 4.07
CA ILE A 331 -1.02 -40.67 4.54
C ILE A 331 -2.22 -41.37 5.19
N LEU A 332 -2.66 -42.50 4.64
CA LEU A 332 -3.72 -43.30 5.24
C LEU A 332 -3.37 -43.79 6.64
N SER A 333 -2.12 -44.14 6.91
CA SER A 333 -1.69 -44.53 8.26
C SER A 333 -1.69 -43.33 9.23
N LEU A 334 -1.41 -42.12 8.75
CA LEU A 334 -1.49 -40.90 9.55
C LEU A 334 -2.93 -40.48 9.86
N LEU A 335 -3.81 -40.55 8.87
CA LEU A 335 -5.21 -40.15 9.02
C LEU A 335 -6.06 -41.16 9.81
N LYS A 336 -5.58 -42.41 9.95
CA LYS A 336 -6.15 -43.39 10.89
C LYS A 336 -5.77 -43.00 12.32
N GLN A 337 -6.49 -42.05 12.91
CA GLN A 337 -6.39 -41.86 14.35
C GLN A 337 -6.85 -43.15 15.07
N PRO A 338 -6.19 -43.54 16.18
CA PRO A 338 -6.63 -44.66 17.00
C PRO A 338 -8.03 -44.33 17.55
N SER A 339 -8.88 -45.35 17.55
CA SER A 339 -10.24 -45.28 18.08
C SER A 339 -10.20 -45.11 19.60
N THR A 340 -10.12 -43.86 20.09
CA THR A 340 -10.27 -43.50 21.50
C THR A 340 -11.03 -42.18 21.53
N HIS A 341 -12.30 -42.02 21.92
CA HIS A 341 -13.17 -42.77 22.82
C HIS A 341 -14.62 -42.75 22.30
N ARG A 342 -15.24 -43.92 22.13
CA ARG A 342 -16.65 -44.08 22.50
C ARG A 342 -16.68 -44.31 24.01
N LEU A 343 -17.04 -43.30 24.78
CA LEU A 343 -17.61 -43.44 26.11
C LEU A 343 -18.83 -42.51 26.06
N SER A 344 -19.99 -43.08 25.71
CA SER A 344 -21.03 -43.60 26.61
C SER A 344 -21.77 -42.48 27.31
#